data_AF-A0A2N2CRJ1-F1
#
_entry.id   AF-A0A2N2CRJ1-F1
#
_cell.length_a   1.000
_cell.length_b   1.000
_cell.length_c   1.000
_cell.angle_alpha   90.00
_cell.angle_beta   90.00
_cell.angle_gamma   90.00
#
_symmetry.space_group_name_H-M   'P 1'
#
loop_
_entity.id
_entity.type
_entity.pdbx_description
1 polymer ?
#
loop_
_entity_poly.entity_id
_entity_poly.type
_entity_poly.pdbx_seq_one_letter_code
_entity_poly.pdbx_strand_id
1 'polypeptide(L)'
;MSDIRKARKSLFVLISPALVVILLSTTASALSGWTARQNTAHEIAQLARSLDLPEDNPIIVEARRLWYEDYMIDSDNEPHEPIYTDEDAVILAKIMYSECGGIPSDTEKACIAWVVLNRVDAGYADTIAVVATAPSQFGYRANTPVRDDLLELSYDVLERWSKEKSGETEVGRVLPKDYLWYNGDGVHNYFRNAYNGGAQWDYSLPSPYES
;
A
#
# COMPACT_ATOMS: atom_id res chain seq x y z
N MET A 1 57.62 21.90 -40.50
CA MET A 1 56.70 20.76 -40.26
C MET A 1 55.35 21.36 -39.92
N SER A 2 54.41 21.17 -40.83
CA SER A 2 53.10 21.81 -40.96
C SER A 2 52.12 21.46 -39.84
N ASP A 3 51.30 22.45 -39.46
CA ASP A 3 49.94 22.40 -38.89
C ASP A 3 49.37 21.06 -38.38
N ILE A 4 48.83 21.09 -37.15
CA ILE A 4 47.40 20.86 -36.82
C ILE A 4 47.18 21.45 -35.40
N ARG A 5 47.18 22.78 -35.31
CA ARG A 5 46.37 23.48 -34.28
C ARG A 5 45.07 23.88 -34.97
N LYS A 6 44.08 22.99 -34.99
CA LYS A 6 42.73 23.40 -35.41
C LYS A 6 41.67 22.65 -34.63
N ALA A 7 40.99 23.41 -33.78
CA ALA A 7 39.60 23.21 -33.39
C ALA A 7 39.28 21.96 -32.56
N ARG A 8 39.62 22.00 -31.26
CA ARG A 8 38.69 21.47 -30.25
C ARG A 8 37.46 22.38 -30.23
N LYS A 9 36.56 22.18 -31.20
CA LYS A 9 35.19 22.69 -31.09
C LYS A 9 34.55 21.88 -29.97
N SER A 10 34.31 22.53 -28.84
CA SER A 10 33.37 22.05 -27.83
C SER A 10 32.01 21.91 -28.49
N LEU A 11 31.72 20.70 -28.96
CA LEU A 11 30.41 20.34 -29.47
C LEU A 11 29.60 19.89 -28.25
N PHE A 12 28.97 20.85 -27.57
CA PHE A 12 27.81 20.53 -26.75
C PHE A 12 26.74 20.02 -27.72
N VAL A 13 26.73 18.71 -27.95
CA VAL A 13 25.59 18.08 -28.61
C VAL A 13 24.47 18.13 -27.59
N LEU A 14 23.59 19.12 -27.70
CA LEU A 14 22.27 19.12 -27.07
C LEU A 14 21.46 18.00 -27.71
N ILE A 15 21.75 16.76 -27.32
CA ILE A 15 20.88 15.65 -27.67
C ILE A 15 19.67 15.79 -26.75
N SER A 16 18.57 16.26 -27.33
CA SER A 16 17.27 16.27 -26.64
C SER A 16 16.96 14.86 -26.14
N PRO A 17 16.47 14.69 -24.90
CA PRO A 17 16.10 13.36 -24.38
C PRO A 17 15.10 12.63 -25.28
N ALA A 18 14.24 13.36 -26.01
CA ALA A 18 13.31 12.79 -26.98
C ALA A 18 13.98 12.10 -28.18
N LEU A 19 15.20 12.48 -28.56
CA LEU A 19 15.87 11.97 -29.77
C LEU A 19 16.63 10.65 -29.53
N VAL A 20 17.08 10.37 -28.30
CA VAL A 20 17.76 9.10 -27.97
C VAL A 20 16.74 7.97 -27.79
N VAL A 21 15.56 8.28 -27.26
CA VAL A 21 14.47 7.31 -27.02
C VAL A 21 14.00 6.62 -28.31
N ILE A 22 14.19 7.23 -29.49
CA ILE A 22 13.68 6.71 -30.77
C ILE A 22 14.64 5.69 -31.43
N LEU A 23 15.92 5.63 -31.03
CA LEU A 23 16.95 4.86 -31.77
C LEU A 23 17.36 3.51 -31.17
N LEU A 24 16.82 3.12 -30.01
CA LEU A 24 17.05 1.81 -29.40
C LEU A 24 15.75 1.00 -29.35
N SER A 25 15.26 0.63 -30.53
CA SER A 25 14.31 -0.48 -30.65
C SER A 25 15.00 -1.61 -31.41
N THR A 26 15.58 -2.58 -30.69
CA THR A 26 15.43 -4.01 -30.98
C THR A 26 16.18 -4.91 -29.98
N THR A 27 15.37 -5.77 -29.34
CA THR A 27 15.64 -7.13 -28.85
C THR A 27 16.69 -7.38 -27.75
N ALA A 28 16.21 -7.45 -26.50
CA ALA A 28 16.74 -8.38 -25.49
C ALA A 28 15.69 -8.76 -24.42
N SER A 29 14.41 -8.91 -24.79
CA SER A 29 13.37 -9.33 -23.84
C SER A 29 13.25 -10.84 -23.82
N ALA A 30 14.02 -11.54 -22.97
CA ALA A 30 13.66 -12.88 -22.48
C ALA A 30 14.55 -13.47 -21.36
N LEU A 31 15.78 -13.00 -21.13
CA LEU A 31 16.73 -13.71 -20.25
C LEU A 31 17.17 -12.98 -18.97
N SER A 32 16.88 -11.69 -18.80
CA SER A 32 17.41 -10.91 -17.67
C SER A 32 16.56 -10.95 -16.39
N GLY A 33 15.31 -11.43 -16.45
CA GLY A 33 14.37 -11.29 -15.33
C GLY A 33 14.01 -9.82 -15.01
N TRP A 34 14.43 -8.87 -15.86
CA TRP A 34 14.19 -7.44 -15.70
C TRP A 34 13.04 -6.97 -16.59
N THR A 35 12.30 -5.97 -16.11
CA THR A 35 11.22 -5.34 -16.87
C THR A 35 11.77 -4.58 -18.08
N ALA A 36 10.89 -4.24 -19.04
CA ALA A 36 11.27 -3.44 -20.20
C ALA A 36 11.89 -2.09 -19.79
N ARG A 37 11.37 -1.46 -18.73
CA ARG A 37 11.89 -0.19 -18.19
C ARG A 37 13.27 -0.36 -17.55
N GLN A 38 13.48 -1.42 -16.78
CA GLN A 38 14.78 -1.75 -16.21
C GLN A 38 15.83 -2.03 -17.29
N ASN A 39 15.47 -2.75 -18.35
CA ASN A 39 16.37 -2.97 -19.49
C ASN A 39 16.74 -1.63 -20.16
N THR A 40 15.77 -0.73 -20.40
CA THR A 40 16.03 0.61 -20.94
C THR A 40 16.94 1.44 -20.02
N ALA A 41 16.69 1.46 -18.71
CA ALA A 41 17.53 2.16 -17.75
C ALA A 41 18.97 1.60 -17.72
N HIS A 42 19.13 0.27 -17.83
CA HIS A 42 20.43 -0.38 -17.89
C HIS A 42 21.20 0.01 -19.15
N GLU A 43 20.56 -0.02 -20.32
CA GLU A 43 21.15 0.38 -21.60
C GLU A 43 21.60 1.85 -21.57
N ILE A 44 20.76 2.76 -21.03
CA ILE A 44 21.11 4.17 -20.89
C ILE A 44 22.33 4.34 -19.97
N ALA A 45 22.38 3.63 -18.84
CA ALA A 45 23.50 3.69 -17.91
C ALA A 45 24.80 3.13 -18.52
N GLN A 46 24.72 2.06 -19.31
CA GLN A 46 25.88 1.53 -20.05
C GLN A 46 26.39 2.50 -21.10
N LEU A 47 25.48 3.11 -21.87
CA LEU A 47 25.82 4.11 -22.88
C LEU A 47 26.46 5.34 -22.24
N ALA A 48 25.89 5.84 -21.14
CA ALA A 48 26.43 6.99 -20.41
C ALA A 48 27.86 6.75 -19.90
N ARG A 49 28.14 5.55 -19.36
CA ARG A 49 29.49 5.12 -18.98
C ARG A 49 30.45 5.07 -20.16
N SER A 50 29.99 4.60 -21.32
CA SER A 50 30.81 4.54 -22.54
C SER A 50 31.16 5.93 -23.10
N LEU A 51 30.29 6.92 -22.84
CA LEU A 51 30.42 8.29 -23.32
C LEU A 51 31.06 9.23 -22.28
N ASP A 52 31.45 8.71 -21.11
CA ASP A 52 32.03 9.47 -20.00
C ASP A 52 31.15 10.68 -19.60
N LEU A 53 29.82 10.48 -19.63
CA LEU A 53 28.88 11.52 -19.23
C LEU A 53 28.93 11.73 -17.71
N PRO A 54 28.82 12.99 -17.23
CA PRO A 54 28.81 13.26 -15.80
C PRO A 54 27.52 12.75 -15.16
N GLU A 55 27.58 12.30 -13.90
CA GLU A 55 26.45 11.68 -13.16
C GLU A 55 25.22 12.58 -13.03
N ASP A 56 25.39 13.90 -13.11
CA ASP A 56 24.32 14.90 -13.08
C ASP A 56 23.69 15.15 -14.46
N ASN A 57 24.15 14.44 -15.50
CA ASN A 57 23.55 14.54 -16.83
C ASN A 57 22.07 14.12 -16.76
N PRO A 58 21.14 14.91 -17.34
CA PRO A 58 19.72 14.62 -17.31
C PRO A 58 19.34 13.21 -17.77
N ILE A 59 20.10 12.63 -18.69
CA ILE A 59 19.88 11.27 -19.20
C ILE A 59 20.19 10.21 -18.13
N ILE A 60 21.24 10.43 -17.32
CA ILE A 60 21.61 9.53 -16.21
C ILE A 60 20.61 9.66 -15.07
N VAL A 61 20.17 10.88 -14.76
CA VAL A 61 19.13 11.15 -13.76
C VAL A 61 17.82 10.46 -14.14
N GLU A 62 17.42 10.52 -15.41
CA GLU A 62 16.19 9.85 -15.88
C GLU A 62 16.33 8.32 -15.88
N ALA A 63 17.48 7.76 -16.28
CA ALA A 63 17.72 6.32 -16.17
C ALA A 63 17.65 5.82 -14.72
N ARG A 64 18.20 6.60 -13.79
CA ARG A 64 18.12 6.33 -12.35
C ARG A 64 16.68 6.38 -11.86
N ARG A 65 15.91 7.37 -12.29
CA ARG A 65 14.47 7.47 -12.00
C ARG A 65 13.71 6.25 -12.49
N LEU A 66 13.89 5.86 -13.75
CA LEU A 66 13.25 4.67 -14.33
C LEU A 66 13.63 3.37 -13.61
N TRP A 67 14.86 3.27 -13.12
CA TRP A 67 15.32 2.14 -12.33
C TRP A 67 14.63 2.08 -10.96
N TYR A 68 14.40 3.23 -10.31
CA TYR A 68 13.80 3.30 -8.98
C TYR A 68 12.26 3.36 -8.99
N GLU A 69 11.63 3.92 -10.01
CA GLU A 69 10.16 3.93 -10.15
C GLU A 69 9.60 2.51 -10.22
N ASP A 70 10.28 1.59 -10.91
CA ASP A 70 9.89 0.19 -10.97
C ASP A 70 10.12 -0.53 -9.62
N TYR A 71 11.22 -0.22 -8.92
CA TYR A 71 11.51 -0.74 -7.58
C TYR A 71 10.50 -0.29 -6.52
N MET A 72 9.93 0.91 -6.64
CA MET A 72 8.87 1.41 -5.76
C MET A 72 7.48 0.91 -6.16
N ILE A 73 7.29 0.43 -7.38
CA ILE A 73 6.06 -0.23 -7.82
C ILE A 73 6.04 -1.72 -7.39
N ASP A 74 7.20 -2.38 -7.40
CA ASP A 74 7.31 -3.79 -7.02
C ASP A 74 7.42 -4.02 -5.50
N SER A 75 7.98 -3.08 -4.71
CA SER A 75 8.03 -3.27 -3.24
C SER A 75 6.65 -3.31 -2.59
N ASP A 76 5.70 -2.56 -3.15
CA ASP A 76 4.32 -2.49 -2.65
C ASP A 76 3.47 -3.68 -3.14
N ASN A 77 4.04 -4.53 -4.00
CA ASN A 77 3.35 -5.56 -4.78
C ASN A 77 4.15 -6.88 -4.89
N GLU A 78 5.09 -7.15 -3.96
CA GLU A 78 5.55 -8.53 -3.77
C GLU A 78 4.30 -9.37 -3.41
N PRO A 79 4.08 -10.54 -4.03
CA PRO A 79 2.94 -11.39 -3.73
C PRO A 79 3.03 -11.87 -2.27
N HIS A 80 2.45 -11.11 -1.37
CA HIS A 80 2.15 -11.53 -0.03
C HIS A 80 0.90 -12.41 -0.11
N GLU A 81 1.02 -13.69 0.29
CA GLU A 81 -0.17 -14.54 0.43
C GLU A 81 -1.04 -13.99 1.57
N PRO A 82 -2.26 -13.48 1.29
CA PRO A 82 -3.10 -12.88 2.32
C PRO A 82 -3.44 -13.92 3.39
N ILE A 83 -3.38 -13.52 4.65
CA ILE A 83 -3.67 -14.42 5.80
C ILE A 83 -5.17 -14.47 6.15
N TYR A 84 -6.02 -13.96 5.26
CA TYR A 84 -7.47 -13.88 5.42
C TYR A 84 -8.17 -14.49 4.21
N THR A 85 -9.46 -14.78 4.36
CA THR A 85 -10.31 -15.35 3.30
C THR A 85 -11.39 -14.37 2.85
N ASP A 86 -12.01 -14.64 1.70
CA ASP A 86 -13.19 -13.87 1.23
C ASP A 86 -14.34 -13.91 2.24
N GLU A 87 -14.50 -15.03 2.97
CA GLU A 87 -15.52 -15.13 4.01
C GLU A 87 -15.21 -14.20 5.19
N ASP A 88 -13.94 -13.98 5.54
CA ASP A 88 -13.57 -13.01 6.58
C ASP A 88 -13.99 -11.59 6.18
N ALA A 89 -13.79 -11.21 4.91
CA ALA A 89 -14.23 -9.93 4.37
C ALA A 89 -15.76 -9.80 4.43
N VAL A 90 -16.49 -10.85 4.06
CA VAL A 90 -17.96 -10.90 4.16
C VAL A 90 -18.45 -10.79 5.61
N ILE A 91 -17.77 -11.45 6.55
CA ILE A 91 -18.10 -11.38 7.98
C ILE A 91 -17.93 -9.94 8.50
N LEU A 92 -16.79 -9.30 8.20
CA LEU A 92 -16.53 -7.93 8.62
C LEU A 92 -17.52 -6.94 8.00
N ALA A 93 -17.86 -7.11 6.72
CA ALA A 93 -18.85 -6.27 6.05
C ALA A 93 -20.23 -6.37 6.72
N LYS A 94 -20.65 -7.58 7.11
CA LYS A 94 -21.92 -7.80 7.84
C LYS A 94 -21.91 -7.22 9.25
N ILE A 95 -20.77 -7.26 9.94
CA ILE A 95 -20.60 -6.60 11.24
C ILE A 95 -20.73 -5.09 11.05
N MET A 96 -19.98 -4.51 10.13
CA MET A 96 -20.03 -3.06 9.87
C MET A 96 -21.42 -2.62 9.44
N TYR A 97 -22.12 -3.39 8.61
CA TYR A 97 -23.50 -3.08 8.24
C TYR A 97 -24.40 -2.92 9.48
N SER A 98 -24.24 -3.82 10.45
CA SER A 98 -25.10 -3.89 11.63
C SER A 98 -24.71 -2.89 12.73
N GLU A 99 -23.41 -2.61 12.87
CA GLU A 99 -22.86 -1.78 13.97
C GLU A 99 -22.66 -0.31 13.56
N CYS A 100 -22.38 -0.04 12.28
CA CYS A 100 -21.98 1.29 11.82
C CYS A 100 -22.41 1.61 10.38
N GLY A 101 -23.33 0.83 9.79
CA GLY A 101 -23.68 0.96 8.37
C GLY A 101 -24.30 2.31 8.00
N GLY A 102 -24.88 3.03 8.95
CA GLY A 102 -25.43 4.38 8.78
C GLY A 102 -24.45 5.52 9.06
N ILE A 103 -23.24 5.23 9.54
CA ILE A 103 -22.23 6.24 9.85
C ILE A 103 -21.60 6.72 8.53
N PRO A 104 -21.39 8.03 8.30
CA PRO A 104 -20.77 8.50 7.07
C PRO A 104 -19.26 8.20 6.98
N SER A 105 -18.53 8.29 8.09
CA SER A 105 -17.07 8.14 8.14
C SER A 105 -16.63 6.69 7.91
N ASP A 106 -15.82 6.47 6.87
CA ASP A 106 -15.19 5.16 6.63
C ASP A 106 -14.09 4.87 7.65
N THR A 107 -13.41 5.91 8.17
CA THR A 107 -12.48 5.80 9.31
C THR A 107 -13.15 5.13 10.50
N GLU A 108 -14.32 5.61 10.89
CA GLU A 108 -15.07 5.10 12.04
C GLU A 108 -15.59 3.67 11.82
N LYS A 109 -16.02 3.34 10.60
CA LYS A 109 -16.40 1.97 10.23
C LYS A 109 -15.18 1.03 10.27
N ALA A 110 -14.06 1.45 9.70
CA ALA A 110 -12.82 0.68 9.68
C ALA A 110 -12.31 0.41 11.10
N CYS A 111 -12.49 1.34 12.05
CA CYS A 111 -12.18 1.10 13.46
C CYS A 111 -12.92 -0.13 14.03
N ILE A 112 -14.17 -0.40 13.62
CA ILE A 112 -14.90 -1.61 14.04
C ILE A 112 -14.21 -2.88 13.53
N ALA A 113 -13.80 -2.89 12.25
CA ALA A 113 -13.03 -4.00 11.69
C ALA A 113 -11.69 -4.19 12.42
N TRP A 114 -10.97 -3.10 12.70
CA TRP A 114 -9.74 -3.15 13.49
C TRP A 114 -9.94 -3.66 14.91
N VAL A 115 -11.09 -3.43 15.58
CA VAL A 115 -11.37 -4.04 16.89
C VAL A 115 -11.41 -5.57 16.80
N VAL A 116 -12.01 -6.13 15.74
CA VAL A 116 -12.02 -7.59 15.52
C VAL A 116 -10.58 -8.11 15.39
N LEU A 117 -9.77 -7.45 14.55
CA LEU A 117 -8.39 -7.86 14.27
C LEU A 117 -7.47 -7.68 15.48
N ASN A 118 -7.63 -6.60 16.24
CA ASN A 118 -6.93 -6.38 17.50
C ASN A 118 -7.23 -7.52 18.50
N ARG A 119 -8.46 -8.02 18.55
CA ARG A 119 -8.82 -9.15 19.41
C ARG A 119 -8.24 -10.48 18.94
N VAL A 120 -8.13 -10.70 17.63
CA VAL A 120 -7.37 -11.84 17.07
C VAL A 120 -5.91 -11.75 17.52
N ASP A 121 -5.27 -10.60 17.33
CA ASP A 121 -3.87 -10.37 17.74
C ASP A 121 -3.66 -10.47 19.26
N ALA A 122 -4.66 -10.09 20.05
CA ALA A 122 -4.64 -10.23 21.51
C ALA A 122 -4.93 -11.66 22.00
N GLY A 123 -5.17 -12.62 21.09
CA GLY A 123 -5.34 -14.03 21.42
C GLY A 123 -6.73 -14.39 21.95
N TYR A 124 -7.78 -13.63 21.59
CA TYR A 124 -9.16 -13.98 21.98
C TYR A 124 -9.65 -15.25 21.29
N ALA A 125 -9.17 -15.50 20.07
CA ALA A 125 -9.29 -16.77 19.34
C ALA A 125 -8.28 -16.82 18.19
N ASP A 126 -8.14 -18.00 17.58
CA ASP A 126 -7.16 -18.25 16.50
C ASP A 126 -7.57 -17.68 15.13
N THR A 127 -8.85 -17.34 14.92
CA THR A 127 -9.35 -16.88 13.62
C THR A 127 -10.31 -15.70 13.74
N ILE A 128 -10.37 -14.89 12.66
CA ILE A 128 -11.29 -13.76 12.52
C ILE A 128 -12.73 -14.23 12.71
N ALA A 129 -13.14 -15.29 12.00
CA ALA A 129 -14.49 -15.85 12.11
C ALA A 129 -14.89 -16.19 13.56
N VAL A 130 -14.00 -16.79 14.37
CA VAL A 130 -14.33 -17.14 15.76
C VAL A 130 -14.47 -15.90 16.63
N VAL A 131 -13.59 -14.90 16.50
CA VAL A 131 -13.71 -13.63 17.23
C VAL A 131 -14.98 -12.87 16.83
N ALA A 132 -15.22 -12.75 15.52
CA ALA A 132 -16.28 -11.96 14.91
C ALA A 132 -17.68 -12.52 15.16
N THR A 133 -17.83 -13.84 15.19
CA THR A 133 -19.13 -14.53 15.37
C THR A 133 -19.40 -14.93 16.82
N ALA A 134 -18.48 -14.62 17.74
CA ALA A 134 -18.65 -14.92 19.16
C ALA A 134 -19.94 -14.28 19.72
N PRO A 135 -20.74 -15.02 20.51
CA PRO A 135 -22.01 -14.52 21.02
C PRO A 135 -21.88 -13.18 21.75
N SER A 136 -22.74 -12.24 21.37
CA SER A 136 -22.84 -10.90 21.99
C SER A 136 -21.55 -10.07 21.95
N GLN A 137 -20.59 -10.39 21.08
CA GLN A 137 -19.37 -9.60 20.89
C GLN A 137 -19.52 -8.55 19.79
N PHE A 138 -20.12 -8.95 18.67
CA PHE A 138 -20.34 -8.11 17.51
C PHE A 138 -21.72 -8.40 16.90
N GLY A 139 -22.26 -7.46 16.16
CA GLY A 139 -23.57 -7.49 15.50
C GLY A 139 -23.65 -8.43 14.30
N TYR A 140 -22.79 -9.44 14.21
CA TYR A 140 -22.83 -10.41 13.13
C TYR A 140 -24.18 -11.16 13.12
N ARG A 141 -24.83 -11.18 11.96
CA ARG A 141 -25.95 -12.08 11.67
C ARG A 141 -25.75 -12.68 10.29
N ALA A 142 -25.94 -14.00 10.17
CA ALA A 142 -25.67 -14.71 8.93
C ALA A 142 -26.48 -14.16 7.72
N ASN A 143 -27.69 -13.66 7.98
CA ASN A 143 -28.62 -13.11 6.98
C ASN A 143 -28.49 -11.59 6.78
N THR A 144 -27.55 -10.91 7.43
CA THR A 144 -27.28 -9.49 7.17
C THR A 144 -26.85 -9.32 5.70
N PRO A 145 -27.39 -8.33 4.96
CA PRO A 145 -26.95 -8.03 3.61
C PRO A 145 -25.46 -7.67 3.56
N VAL A 146 -24.80 -8.04 2.46
CA VAL A 146 -23.45 -7.56 2.13
C VAL A 146 -23.62 -6.32 1.26
N ARG A 147 -23.04 -5.20 1.68
CA ARG A 147 -23.04 -3.93 0.94
C ARG A 147 -21.66 -3.75 0.31
N ASP A 148 -21.61 -3.44 -0.98
CA ASP A 148 -20.36 -3.45 -1.76
C ASP A 148 -19.29 -2.50 -1.18
N ASP A 149 -19.66 -1.29 -0.78
CA ASP A 149 -18.76 -0.33 -0.12
C ASP A 149 -18.18 -0.84 1.20
N LEU A 150 -18.97 -1.58 1.99
CA LEU A 150 -18.51 -2.19 3.24
C LEU A 150 -17.63 -3.42 2.99
N LEU A 151 -17.87 -4.14 1.90
CA LEU A 151 -17.05 -5.26 1.47
C LEU A 151 -15.69 -4.77 0.98
N GLU A 152 -15.66 -3.73 0.16
CA GLU A 152 -14.44 -3.06 -0.29
C GLU A 152 -13.63 -2.55 0.91
N LEU A 153 -14.29 -1.87 1.86
CA LEU A 153 -13.64 -1.42 3.10
C LEU A 153 -13.09 -2.58 3.94
N SER A 154 -13.82 -3.71 3.98
CA SER A 154 -13.35 -4.91 4.70
C SER A 154 -12.09 -5.48 4.07
N TYR A 155 -12.04 -5.58 2.75
CA TYR A 155 -10.84 -6.03 2.03
C TYR A 155 -9.66 -5.10 2.25
N ASP A 156 -9.85 -3.77 2.19
CA ASP A 156 -8.78 -2.81 2.45
C ASP A 156 -8.21 -2.95 3.88
N VAL A 157 -9.07 -3.06 4.90
CA VAL A 157 -8.61 -3.25 6.28
C VAL A 157 -7.89 -4.59 6.46
N LEU A 158 -8.41 -5.67 5.86
CA LEU A 158 -7.80 -7.00 5.94
C LEU A 158 -6.44 -7.04 5.25
N GLU A 159 -6.31 -6.43 4.08
CA GLU A 159 -5.04 -6.33 3.36
C GLU A 159 -4.00 -5.57 4.18
N ARG A 160 -4.37 -4.43 4.78
CA ARG A 160 -3.49 -3.67 5.67
C ARG A 160 -3.04 -4.48 6.89
N TRP A 161 -3.97 -5.22 7.49
CA TRP A 161 -3.61 -6.11 8.60
C TRP A 161 -2.69 -7.24 8.14
N SER A 162 -2.96 -7.84 7.00
CA SER A 162 -2.15 -8.89 6.41
C SER A 162 -0.70 -8.40 6.16
N LYS A 163 -0.54 -7.23 5.55
CA LYS A 163 0.74 -6.52 5.39
C LYS A 163 1.43 -6.22 6.72
N GLU A 164 0.69 -5.82 7.74
CA GLU A 164 1.27 -5.63 9.07
C GLU A 164 1.82 -6.94 9.64
N LYS A 165 1.14 -8.07 9.41
CA LYS A 165 1.57 -9.39 9.87
C LYS A 165 2.76 -9.92 9.07
N SER A 166 2.96 -9.48 7.83
CA SER A 166 4.17 -9.76 7.04
C SER A 166 5.38 -8.91 7.49
N GLY A 167 5.16 -7.92 8.34
CA GLY A 167 6.21 -7.08 8.93
C GLY A 167 6.27 -5.66 8.37
N GLU A 168 5.36 -5.27 7.48
CA GLU A 168 5.26 -3.90 7.00
C GLU A 168 4.85 -2.94 8.13
N THR A 169 5.46 -1.77 8.13
CA THR A 169 5.13 -0.67 9.05
C THR A 169 4.33 0.39 8.31
N GLU A 170 3.58 1.23 9.04
CA GLU A 170 2.79 2.33 8.44
C GLU A 170 1.71 1.85 7.44
N VAL A 171 1.09 0.69 7.69
CA VAL A 171 -0.02 0.15 6.88
C VAL A 171 -1.31 0.97 6.91
N GLY A 172 -1.30 2.18 7.51
CA GLY A 172 -2.45 3.06 7.66
C GLY A 172 -3.54 2.52 8.60
N ARG A 173 -3.15 2.12 9.82
CA ARG A 173 -4.13 1.85 10.88
C ARG A 173 -4.93 3.10 11.20
N VAL A 174 -6.23 2.93 11.44
CA VAL A 174 -7.09 3.98 12.01
C VAL A 174 -7.40 3.77 13.49
N LEU A 175 -6.99 2.62 14.04
CA LEU A 175 -7.17 2.25 15.44
C LEU A 175 -5.89 1.59 16.01
N PRO A 176 -5.38 2.04 17.18
CA PRO A 176 -4.21 1.43 17.80
C PRO A 176 -4.49 -0.01 18.32
N LYS A 177 -3.42 -0.81 18.46
CA LYS A 177 -3.48 -2.25 18.79
C LYS A 177 -4.16 -2.56 20.14
N ASP A 178 -4.04 -1.67 21.11
CA ASP A 178 -4.56 -1.86 22.48
C ASP A 178 -6.05 -1.51 22.61
N TYR A 179 -6.69 -0.98 21.57
CA TYR A 179 -8.11 -0.63 21.58
C TYR A 179 -8.97 -1.84 21.20
N LEU A 180 -9.44 -2.58 22.21
CA LEU A 180 -10.19 -3.84 22.06
C LEU A 180 -11.69 -3.71 22.31
N TRP A 181 -12.18 -2.53 22.70
CA TRP A 181 -13.57 -2.32 23.10
C TRP A 181 -14.16 -1.10 22.38
N TYR A 182 -15.47 -1.12 22.17
CA TYR A 182 -16.22 0.05 21.74
C TYR A 182 -17.64 0.03 22.30
N ASN A 183 -18.35 1.14 22.19
CA ASN A 183 -19.79 1.22 22.39
C ASN A 183 -20.38 2.27 21.46
N GLY A 184 -21.56 1.98 20.91
CA GLY A 184 -22.35 2.93 20.14
C GLY A 184 -23.31 3.73 21.02
N ASP A 185 -23.52 5.00 20.71
CA ASP A 185 -24.61 5.82 21.27
C ASP A 185 -25.83 5.94 20.32
N GLY A 186 -25.79 5.24 19.19
CA GLY A 186 -26.78 5.31 18.12
C GLY A 186 -26.44 6.32 17.01
N VAL A 187 -25.39 7.12 17.18
CA VAL A 187 -24.86 8.06 16.18
C VAL A 187 -23.40 7.75 15.86
N HIS A 188 -22.59 7.57 16.90
CA HIS A 188 -21.17 7.27 16.83
C HIS A 188 -20.80 6.04 17.67
N ASN A 189 -19.67 5.44 17.31
CA ASN A 189 -18.95 4.43 18.04
C ASN A 189 -17.74 5.04 18.75
N TYR A 190 -17.60 4.71 20.03
CA TYR A 190 -16.55 5.19 20.90
C TYR A 190 -15.61 4.05 21.28
N PHE A 191 -14.39 4.07 20.74
CA PHE A 191 -13.39 3.02 20.92
C PHE A 191 -12.57 3.25 22.18
N ARG A 192 -12.22 2.17 22.88
CA ARG A 192 -11.54 2.21 24.18
C ARG A 192 -10.46 1.13 24.31
N ASN A 193 -9.41 1.42 25.06
CA ASN A 193 -8.31 0.50 25.35
C ASN A 193 -8.37 -0.20 26.70
N ALA A 194 -9.47 -0.03 27.44
CA ALA A 194 -9.81 -0.87 28.58
C ALA A 194 -11.32 -0.97 28.71
N TYR A 195 -11.79 -2.09 29.26
CA TYR A 195 -13.21 -2.27 29.57
C TYR A 195 -13.73 -1.22 30.56
N ASN A 196 -12.94 -0.94 31.61
CA ASN A 196 -13.21 0.08 32.64
C ASN A 196 -12.00 1.01 32.81
N GLY A 197 -12.23 2.32 32.85
CA GLY A 197 -11.21 3.33 33.20
C GLY A 197 -10.14 3.60 32.14
N GLY A 198 -10.29 3.07 30.91
CA GLY A 198 -9.36 3.31 29.79
C GLY A 198 -9.57 4.66 29.11
N ALA A 199 -8.71 4.93 28.12
CA ALA A 199 -8.84 6.10 27.24
C ALA A 199 -9.83 5.82 26.11
N GLN A 200 -10.58 6.84 25.73
CA GLN A 200 -11.36 6.83 24.49
C GLN A 200 -10.46 7.28 23.34
N TRP A 201 -10.58 6.62 22.20
CA TRP A 201 -9.81 6.94 21.00
C TRP A 201 -10.21 8.31 20.48
N ASP A 202 -9.22 9.13 20.16
CA ASP A 202 -9.36 10.52 19.71
C ASP A 202 -9.15 10.71 18.20
N TYR A 203 -8.94 9.60 17.47
CA TYR A 203 -8.63 9.60 16.03
C TYR A 203 -7.34 10.34 15.68
N SER A 204 -6.31 10.29 16.54
CA SER A 204 -5.03 10.96 16.26
C SER A 204 -4.18 10.29 15.17
N LEU A 205 -4.54 9.09 14.69
CA LEU A 205 -3.86 8.42 13.58
C LEU A 205 -4.32 9.02 12.24
N PRO A 206 -3.42 9.14 11.24
CA PRO A 206 -3.82 9.58 9.91
C PRO A 206 -4.79 8.55 9.30
N SER A 207 -5.94 9.04 8.83
CA SER A 207 -6.89 8.19 8.12
C SER A 207 -6.53 8.09 6.63
N PRO A 208 -6.47 6.88 6.05
CA PRO A 208 -6.34 6.71 4.61
C PRO A 208 -7.63 6.98 3.84
N TYR A 209 -8.75 7.23 4.53
CA TYR A 209 -10.08 7.40 3.94
C TYR A 209 -10.56 8.86 3.92
N GLU A 210 -9.84 9.76 4.59
CA GLU A 210 -10.17 11.18 4.65
C GLU A 210 -9.19 11.96 3.76
N SER A 211 -9.73 12.86 2.93
CA SER A 211 -8.98 13.73 2.01
C SER A 211 -9.31 15.20 2.25
#